data_AF-A0A6I4VAK3-F1
#
_entry.id   AF-A0A6I4VAK3-F1
#
_cell.length_a   1.000
_cell.length_b   1.000
_cell.length_c   1.000
_cell.angle_alpha   90.00
_cell.angle_beta   90.00
_cell.angle_gamma   90.00
#
_symmetry.space_group_name_H-M   'P 1'
#
loop_
_entity.id
_entity.type
_entity.pdbx_description
1 polymer ?
#
loop_
_entity_poly.entity_id
_entity_poly.type
_entity_poly.pdbx_seq_one_letter_code
_entity_poly.pdbx_strand_id
1 'polypeptide(L)'
;MSNCEFTFLFHDYETFGKDPSLDRPAQFASLRTDKNFNVIEEPILLYCQTASDYLPKPEAVIITGITPQIANKNGVKEATFAKHIHNLFTKPKTCIIGYNNVYFDDEITRNVFYRNFYDPYSWSWKNGNSRWDLLNVMRTCYALRPDGIIWPKNNDGFPSFKLEKLTKANGLVHKQKHNAMSDVYATQALAKLVKEKKPKLFNFLFTHRNKLKIKNLINISQMNPLIHISSIFGASRSNVGYIVPLAWHPYNCNALIVADLSGNITSLLTLKINELAKLLYTPCDELGEHVSLPIKIIYINKCPILMPVNILRLEDIERLGINQLLCLKNLVLLREHIEIQKKIKSVFINKSKLFIKSNDVDTQLYQGFFSNADRNKMNILLKTIPKNLATVALDLKFDDKRINKLLFRYRARNFPDTLDYNERQDWNQHCRSILNNEYINIFLSELKKLVNENKKDAKKIILLRELYLHFKELITNNNQLNF
;
A
#
# COMPACT_ATOMS: atom_id res chain seq x y z
N MET A 1 24.34 0.04 -27.80
CA MET A 1 23.22 0.09 -26.84
C MET A 1 23.34 -1.10 -25.92
N SER A 2 23.74 -0.90 -24.65
CA SER A 2 23.84 -1.98 -23.67
C SER A 2 22.49 -2.70 -23.56
N ASN A 3 22.48 -4.01 -23.78
CA ASN A 3 21.28 -4.84 -23.71
C ASN A 3 20.77 -4.79 -22.27
N CYS A 4 19.81 -3.91 -21.97
CA CYS A 4 19.36 -3.69 -20.60
C CYS A 4 18.69 -4.98 -20.11
N GLU A 5 19.29 -5.66 -19.13
CA GLU A 5 18.80 -6.92 -18.58
C GLU A 5 17.67 -6.67 -17.57
N PHE A 6 16.82 -7.68 -17.38
CA PHE A 6 15.74 -7.62 -16.40
C PHE A 6 16.30 -7.70 -14.97
N THR A 7 15.85 -6.82 -14.08
CA THR A 7 16.30 -6.77 -12.67
C THR A 7 15.13 -6.77 -11.70
N PHE A 8 15.38 -7.21 -10.47
CA PHE A 8 14.48 -6.94 -9.34
C PHE A 8 15.03 -5.78 -8.52
N LEU A 9 14.14 -4.93 -8.03
CA LEU A 9 14.45 -3.92 -7.03
C LEU A 9 13.63 -4.23 -5.79
N PHE A 10 14.28 -4.84 -4.80
CA PHE A 10 13.69 -5.03 -3.48
C PHE A 10 13.70 -3.69 -2.74
N HIS A 11 12.60 -3.34 -2.08
CA HIS A 11 12.54 -2.13 -1.27
C HIS A 11 11.60 -2.27 -0.08
N ASP A 12 11.76 -1.35 0.87
CA ASP A 12 10.93 -1.21 2.06
C ASP A 12 11.00 0.23 2.59
N TYR A 13 9.93 0.72 3.20
CA TYR A 13 9.89 1.99 3.90
C TYR A 13 9.64 1.81 5.39
N GLU A 14 10.35 2.60 6.18
CA GLU A 14 9.90 2.95 7.53
C GLU A 14 9.21 4.32 7.48
N THR A 15 8.04 4.43 8.09
CA THR A 15 7.20 5.63 8.03
C THR A 15 6.87 6.13 9.44
N PHE A 16 6.51 7.41 9.53
CA PHE A 16 6.08 8.04 10.77
C PHE A 16 4.61 7.81 11.12
N GLY A 17 3.94 6.90 10.40
CA GLY A 17 2.56 6.49 10.66
C GLY A 17 2.01 5.56 9.59
N LYS A 18 0.73 5.20 9.69
CA LYS A 18 0.10 4.14 8.89
C LYS A 18 -0.70 4.68 7.70
N ASP A 19 -1.03 5.98 7.66
CA ASP A 19 -1.77 6.58 6.54
C ASP A 19 -0.81 6.98 5.42
N PRO A 20 -0.85 6.34 4.23
CA PRO A 20 0.14 6.63 3.20
C PRO A 20 0.04 8.03 2.58
N SER A 21 -1.08 8.71 2.77
CA SER A 21 -1.34 10.04 2.21
C SER A 21 -0.93 11.14 3.19
N LEU A 22 -1.27 10.96 4.48
CA LEU A 22 -1.07 11.95 5.53
C LEU A 22 0.25 11.78 6.29
N ASP A 23 0.69 10.55 6.52
CA ASP A 23 1.94 10.27 7.22
C ASP A 23 3.15 10.36 6.27
N ARG A 24 4.32 10.60 6.86
CA ARG A 24 5.56 10.87 6.11
C ARG A 24 6.51 9.67 6.13
N PRO A 25 7.24 9.42 5.03
CA PRO A 25 8.34 8.46 5.08
C PRO A 25 9.42 8.96 6.04
N ALA A 26 10.02 8.05 6.79
CA ALA A 26 11.15 8.32 7.67
C ALA A 26 12.46 7.80 7.03
N GLN A 27 12.41 6.58 6.48
CA GLN A 27 13.52 5.91 5.82
C GLN A 27 13.04 5.08 4.63
N PHE A 28 13.90 4.92 3.64
CA PHE A 28 13.74 4.03 2.50
C PHE A 28 15.00 3.19 2.34
N ALA A 29 14.84 1.89 2.15
CA ALA A 29 15.92 1.00 1.76
C ALA A 29 15.61 0.33 0.42
N SER A 30 16.65 0.03 -0.35
CA SER A 30 16.51 -0.82 -1.53
C SER A 30 17.77 -1.60 -1.88
N LEU A 31 17.55 -2.71 -2.58
CA LEU A 31 18.57 -3.63 -3.05
C LEU A 31 18.22 -4.09 -4.47
N ARG A 32 19.12 -3.82 -5.42
CA ARG A 32 18.93 -4.30 -6.80
C ARG A 32 19.60 -5.65 -7.00
N THR A 33 18.89 -6.55 -7.67
CA THR A 33 19.38 -7.87 -7.99
C THR A 33 19.15 -8.25 -9.45
N ASP A 34 19.93 -9.21 -9.94
CA ASP A 34 19.63 -9.92 -11.19
C ASP A 34 18.37 -10.81 -11.06
N LYS A 35 18.03 -11.54 -12.13
CA LYS A 35 16.91 -12.50 -12.16
C LYS A 35 17.07 -13.69 -11.20
N ASN A 36 18.28 -13.92 -10.68
CA ASN A 36 18.64 -14.98 -9.74
C ASN A 36 18.75 -14.48 -8.30
N PHE A 37 18.40 -13.21 -8.07
CA PHE A 37 18.49 -12.55 -6.78
C PHE A 37 19.93 -12.37 -6.27
N ASN A 38 20.92 -12.35 -7.15
CA ASN A 38 22.28 -11.91 -6.81
C ASN A 38 22.33 -10.39 -6.81
N VAL A 39 22.94 -9.79 -5.78
CA VAL A 39 23.07 -8.34 -5.66
C VAL A 39 23.99 -7.82 -6.77
N ILE A 40 23.56 -6.77 -7.48
CA ILE A 40 24.29 -6.20 -8.63
C ILE A 40 24.59 -4.71 -8.51
N GLU A 41 24.03 -4.03 -7.50
CA GLU A 41 24.31 -2.63 -7.19
C GLU A 41 24.46 -2.49 -5.67
N GLU A 42 25.17 -1.46 -5.23
CA GLU A 42 25.28 -1.13 -3.80
C GLU A 42 23.89 -0.92 -3.18
N PRO A 43 23.63 -1.46 -1.97
CA PRO A 43 22.40 -1.21 -1.25
C PRO A 43 22.21 0.28 -0.97
N ILE A 44 21.00 0.78 -1.14
CA ILE A 44 20.67 2.19 -0.90
C ILE A 44 19.86 2.31 0.38
N LEU A 45 20.27 3.22 1.27
CA LEU A 45 19.55 3.62 2.46
C LEU A 45 19.41 5.15 2.48
N LEU A 46 18.20 5.66 2.56
CA LEU A 46 17.89 7.10 2.55
C LEU A 46 16.98 7.44 3.71
N TYR A 47 17.26 8.55 4.40
CA TYR A 47 16.34 9.15 5.36
C TYR A 47 15.61 10.33 4.72
N CYS A 48 14.37 10.57 5.12
CA CYS A 48 13.58 11.72 4.68
C CYS A 48 13.35 12.67 5.86
N GLN A 49 13.71 13.94 5.67
CA GLN A 49 13.47 14.98 6.68
C GLN A 49 11.96 15.22 6.85
N THR A 50 11.54 15.56 8.07
CA THR A 50 10.17 16.00 8.38
C THR A 50 10.00 17.48 8.05
N ALA A 51 8.83 17.85 7.53
CA ALA A 51 8.46 19.25 7.30
C ALA A 51 7.81 19.87 8.54
N SER A 52 7.74 21.20 8.59
CA SER A 52 7.26 21.96 9.77
C SER A 52 5.75 21.85 10.05
N ASP A 53 5.00 21.21 9.17
CA ASP A 53 3.55 21.02 9.24
C ASP A 53 3.13 19.62 9.71
N TYR A 54 4.08 18.81 10.22
CA TYR A 54 3.82 17.41 10.56
C TYR A 54 4.45 16.98 11.88
N LEU A 55 3.69 16.20 12.67
CA LEU A 55 4.16 15.49 13.85
C LEU A 55 4.06 13.97 13.63
N PRO A 56 5.16 13.22 13.79
CA PRO A 56 5.12 11.75 13.74
C PRO A 56 4.21 11.11 14.77
N LYS A 57 3.61 9.97 14.42
CA LYS A 57 2.84 9.13 15.35
C LYS A 57 3.78 8.49 16.38
N PRO A 58 3.54 8.67 17.69
CA PRO A 58 4.33 8.05 18.75
C PRO A 58 4.50 6.53 18.60
N GLU A 59 3.44 5.80 18.25
CA GLU A 59 3.52 4.35 18.00
C GLU A 59 4.53 4.00 16.89
N ALA A 60 4.55 4.76 15.80
CA ALA A 60 5.44 4.51 14.67
C ALA A 60 6.90 4.74 15.06
N VAL A 61 7.18 5.82 15.79
CA VAL A 61 8.55 6.10 16.29
C VAL A 61 9.05 4.98 17.19
N ILE A 62 8.20 4.40 18.04
CA ILE A 62 8.57 3.23 18.87
C ILE A 62 8.87 1.99 18.02
N ILE A 63 8.03 1.71 17.01
CA ILE A 63 8.17 0.52 16.17
C ILE A 63 9.45 0.60 15.33
N THR A 64 9.64 1.74 14.65
CA THR A 64 10.75 1.96 13.72
C THR A 64 12.06 2.26 14.44
N GLY A 65 12.00 2.83 15.65
CA GLY A 65 13.17 3.36 16.34
C GLY A 65 13.79 4.59 15.68
N ILE A 66 13.10 5.21 14.71
CA ILE A 66 13.57 6.40 14.00
C ILE A 66 12.86 7.62 14.57
N THR A 67 13.60 8.53 15.18
CA THR A 67 13.06 9.81 15.66
C THR A 67 13.14 10.88 14.57
N PRO A 68 12.30 11.94 14.63
CA PRO A 68 12.41 13.08 13.72
C PRO A 68 13.83 13.66 13.68
N GLN A 69 14.52 13.68 14.82
CA GLN A 69 15.90 14.17 14.92
C GLN A 69 16.87 13.33 14.09
N ILE A 70 16.76 12.00 14.15
CA ILE A 70 17.58 11.08 13.33
C ILE A 70 17.29 11.32 11.84
N ALA A 71 16.01 11.39 11.48
CA ALA A 71 15.59 11.60 10.10
C ALA A 71 16.02 12.97 9.56
N ASN A 72 15.96 14.02 10.39
CA ASN A 72 16.36 15.37 10.01
C ASN A 72 17.88 15.52 9.88
N LYS A 73 18.64 14.90 10.79
CA LYS A 73 20.10 14.93 10.78
C LYS A 73 20.71 14.16 9.61
N ASN A 74 20.17 12.97 9.30
CA ASN A 74 20.76 12.06 8.32
C ASN A 74 20.04 12.10 6.96
N GLY A 75 18.90 12.78 6.87
CA GLY A 75 18.02 12.73 5.71
C GLY A 75 18.16 13.90 4.77
N VAL A 76 17.43 13.78 3.67
CA VAL A 76 17.25 14.82 2.67
C VAL A 76 15.78 15.25 2.63
N LYS A 77 15.52 16.45 2.09
CA LYS A 77 14.15 16.95 1.90
C LYS A 77 13.34 16.00 1.00
N GLU A 78 12.02 15.94 1.19
CA GLU A 78 11.13 15.01 0.47
C GLU A 78 11.27 15.11 -1.06
N ALA A 79 11.52 16.30 -1.61
CA ALA A 79 11.76 16.50 -3.04
C ALA A 79 13.00 15.74 -3.56
N THR A 80 14.09 15.76 -2.78
CA THR A 80 15.33 15.05 -3.12
C THR A 80 15.16 13.55 -2.89
N PHE A 81 14.52 13.17 -1.78
CA PHE A 81 14.14 11.79 -1.48
C PHE A 81 13.32 11.16 -2.61
N ALA A 82 12.26 11.86 -3.06
CA ALA A 82 11.42 11.45 -4.19
C ALA A 82 12.24 11.29 -5.48
N LYS A 83 13.15 12.22 -5.78
CA LYS A 83 14.04 12.15 -6.96
C LYS A 83 14.91 10.89 -6.95
N HIS A 84 15.53 10.57 -5.81
CA HIS A 84 16.36 9.37 -5.69
C HIS A 84 15.54 8.10 -5.94
N ILE A 85 14.39 7.97 -5.30
CA ILE A 85 13.52 6.80 -5.43
C ILE A 85 12.98 6.69 -6.86
N HIS A 86 12.54 7.80 -7.45
CA HIS A 86 12.08 7.84 -8.83
C HIS A 86 13.16 7.35 -9.80
N ASN A 87 14.41 7.77 -9.63
CA ASN A 87 15.52 7.32 -10.47
C ASN A 87 15.78 5.81 -10.33
N LEU A 88 15.66 5.26 -9.12
CA LEU A 88 15.78 3.81 -8.89
C LEU A 88 14.63 3.04 -9.55
N PHE A 89 13.40 3.54 -9.38
CA PHE A 89 12.18 2.86 -9.81
C PHE A 89 11.93 2.96 -11.32
N THR A 90 12.52 3.94 -12.01
CA THR A 90 12.34 4.16 -13.44
C THR A 90 13.43 3.59 -14.34
N LYS A 91 14.45 2.92 -13.77
CA LYS A 91 15.38 2.09 -14.55
C LYS A 91 14.57 1.07 -15.37
N PRO A 92 14.79 0.95 -16.70
CA PRO A 92 14.04 0.03 -17.56
C PRO A 92 14.11 -1.42 -17.11
N LYS A 93 13.08 -2.21 -17.45
CA LYS A 93 12.95 -3.65 -17.15
C LYS A 93 13.19 -4.00 -15.67
N THR A 94 12.75 -3.12 -14.76
CA THR A 94 12.78 -3.36 -13.31
C THR A 94 11.46 -3.95 -12.82
N CYS A 95 11.52 -5.03 -12.04
CA CYS A 95 10.40 -5.46 -11.19
C CYS A 95 10.61 -4.95 -9.77
N ILE A 96 9.82 -3.95 -9.39
CA ILE A 96 9.82 -3.39 -8.04
C ILE A 96 9.05 -4.35 -7.13
N ILE A 97 9.67 -4.82 -6.05
CA ILE A 97 9.10 -5.83 -5.16
C ILE A 97 9.41 -5.51 -3.70
N GLY A 98 8.48 -5.81 -2.81
CA GLY A 98 8.68 -5.80 -1.37
C GLY A 98 7.84 -6.88 -0.70
N TYR A 99 7.56 -6.66 0.58
CA TYR A 99 6.72 -7.53 1.39
C TYR A 99 5.52 -6.74 1.90
N ASN A 100 4.32 -6.98 1.37
CA ASN A 100 3.13 -6.14 1.57
C ASN A 100 3.19 -4.74 0.91
N ASN A 101 4.12 -4.53 -0.02
CA ASN A 101 4.33 -3.23 -0.66
C ASN A 101 3.12 -2.74 -1.45
N VAL A 102 2.35 -3.63 -2.10
CA VAL A 102 1.24 -3.22 -2.98
C VAL A 102 0.11 -2.50 -2.26
N TYR A 103 -0.02 -2.74 -0.95
CA TYR A 103 -1.05 -2.14 -0.10
C TYR A 103 -0.51 -1.06 0.85
N PHE A 104 0.81 -0.89 0.94
CA PHE A 104 1.44 0.08 1.83
C PHE A 104 2.53 0.89 1.12
N ASP A 105 3.72 0.33 0.90
CA ASP A 105 4.87 1.05 0.35
C ASP A 105 4.64 1.66 -1.05
N ASP A 106 3.89 0.97 -1.91
CA ASP A 106 3.49 1.48 -3.22
C ASP A 106 2.56 2.70 -3.07
N GLU A 107 1.72 2.73 -2.04
CA GLU A 107 0.83 3.86 -1.72
C GLU A 107 1.64 5.03 -1.15
N ILE A 108 2.65 4.76 -0.32
CA ILE A 108 3.63 5.77 0.11
C ILE A 108 4.35 6.35 -1.11
N THR A 109 4.89 5.50 -1.99
CA THR A 109 5.59 5.91 -3.21
C THR A 109 4.72 6.81 -4.08
N ARG A 110 3.45 6.42 -4.31
CA ARG A 110 2.50 7.20 -5.09
C ARG A 110 2.27 8.59 -4.50
N ASN A 111 2.07 8.67 -3.19
CA ASN A 111 1.82 9.94 -2.51
C ASN A 111 3.08 10.82 -2.46
N VAL A 112 4.26 10.23 -2.23
CA VAL A 112 5.55 10.95 -2.31
C VAL A 112 5.76 11.51 -3.71
N PHE A 113 5.51 10.74 -4.78
CA PHE A 113 5.62 11.22 -6.15
C PHE A 113 4.58 12.31 -6.46
N TYR A 114 3.34 12.10 -6.04
CA TYR A 114 2.24 13.07 -6.19
C TYR A 114 2.56 14.43 -5.55
N ARG A 115 3.03 14.43 -4.30
CA ARG A 115 3.41 15.66 -3.58
C ARG A 115 4.64 16.35 -4.17
N ASN A 116 5.47 15.61 -4.90
CA ASN A 116 6.74 16.10 -5.44
C ASN A 116 6.78 16.07 -6.98
N PHE A 117 5.62 16.19 -7.64
CA PHE A 117 5.46 16.41 -9.08
C PHE A 117 5.93 15.28 -10.02
N TYR A 118 6.27 14.10 -9.49
CA TYR A 118 6.53 12.92 -10.30
C TYR A 118 5.22 12.20 -10.65
N ASP A 119 5.17 11.54 -11.81
CA ASP A 119 4.00 10.72 -12.18
C ASP A 119 3.84 9.56 -11.18
N PRO A 120 2.72 9.47 -10.43
CA PRO A 120 2.57 8.51 -9.34
C PRO A 120 2.53 7.04 -9.79
N TYR A 121 2.38 6.77 -11.09
CA TYR A 121 2.02 5.44 -11.60
C TYR A 121 3.04 4.89 -12.60
N SER A 122 3.66 5.76 -13.41
CA SER A 122 4.47 5.38 -14.57
C SER A 122 5.63 4.43 -14.25
N TRP A 123 6.23 4.58 -13.07
CA TRP A 123 7.32 3.74 -12.57
C TRP A 123 7.00 2.24 -12.55
N SER A 124 5.72 1.88 -12.38
CA SER A 124 5.26 0.50 -12.21
C SER A 124 4.98 -0.25 -13.53
N TRP A 125 5.05 0.43 -14.68
CA TRP A 125 4.69 -0.19 -15.97
C TRP A 125 5.46 0.34 -17.20
N LYS A 126 5.95 1.57 -17.17
CA LYS A 126 6.68 2.17 -18.31
C LYS A 126 8.04 1.48 -18.49
N ASN A 127 8.60 1.49 -19.69
CA ASN A 127 9.93 0.94 -20.00
C ASN A 127 10.09 -0.57 -19.67
N GLY A 128 9.00 -1.34 -19.76
CA GLY A 128 9.01 -2.76 -19.40
C GLY A 128 9.07 -3.03 -17.90
N ASN A 129 8.84 -2.02 -17.07
CA ASN A 129 8.79 -2.19 -15.62
C ASN A 129 7.54 -2.93 -15.18
N SER A 130 7.59 -3.48 -13.98
CA SER A 130 6.49 -4.17 -13.34
C SER A 130 6.61 -4.03 -11.83
N ARG A 131 5.59 -4.49 -11.10
CA ARG A 131 5.64 -4.64 -9.66
C ARG A 131 5.22 -6.03 -9.22
N TRP A 132 5.60 -6.41 -8.02
CA TRP A 132 5.20 -7.66 -7.37
C TRP A 132 5.20 -7.52 -5.85
N ASP A 133 4.62 -8.49 -5.14
CA ASP A 133 4.51 -8.50 -3.68
C ASP A 133 4.67 -9.93 -3.17
N LEU A 134 5.62 -10.13 -2.26
CA LEU A 134 5.97 -11.46 -1.78
C LEU A 134 5.00 -11.98 -0.70
N LEU A 135 4.20 -11.14 -0.04
CA LEU A 135 3.32 -11.57 1.04
C LEU A 135 2.28 -12.60 0.55
N ASN A 136 1.60 -12.30 -0.56
CA ASN A 136 0.62 -13.24 -1.12
C ASN A 136 1.28 -14.43 -1.81
N VAL A 137 2.56 -14.32 -2.21
CA VAL A 137 3.35 -15.48 -2.66
C VAL A 137 3.57 -16.45 -1.50
N MET A 138 3.94 -15.95 -0.32
CA MET A 138 4.10 -16.79 0.88
C MET A 138 2.79 -17.47 1.28
N ARG A 139 1.68 -16.72 1.30
CA ARG A 139 0.34 -17.29 1.54
C ARG A 139 0.00 -18.39 0.55
N THR A 140 0.32 -18.18 -0.73
CA THR A 140 0.06 -19.17 -1.77
C THR A 140 0.91 -20.43 -1.61
N CYS A 141 2.17 -20.28 -1.22
CA CYS A 141 3.04 -21.41 -0.95
C CYS A 141 2.49 -22.25 0.21
N TYR A 142 2.08 -21.62 1.32
CA TYR A 142 1.43 -22.32 2.43
C TYR A 142 0.12 -23.00 2.02
N ALA A 143 -0.72 -22.27 1.27
CA ALA A 143 -2.04 -22.75 0.88
C ALA A 143 -1.97 -23.94 -0.06
N LEU A 144 -1.03 -23.96 -1.01
CA LEU A 144 -1.03 -24.97 -2.08
C LEU A 144 0.12 -25.96 -1.99
N ARG A 145 1.31 -25.53 -1.60
CA ARG A 145 2.51 -26.38 -1.67
C ARG A 145 3.38 -26.15 -0.43
N PRO A 146 2.87 -26.45 0.78
CA PRO A 146 3.52 -26.04 2.04
C PRO A 146 4.88 -26.71 2.28
N ASP A 147 5.13 -27.90 1.72
CA ASP A 147 6.31 -28.71 2.04
C ASP A 147 7.64 -27.98 1.80
N GLY A 148 8.64 -28.23 2.65
CA GLY A 148 9.99 -27.66 2.47
C GLY A 148 10.14 -26.21 2.90
N ILE A 149 9.09 -25.58 3.43
CA ILE A 149 9.13 -24.29 4.14
C ILE A 149 8.50 -24.50 5.51
N ILE A 150 9.12 -23.96 6.57
CA ILE A 150 8.62 -24.03 7.94
C ILE A 150 7.66 -22.86 8.16
N TRP A 151 6.43 -23.17 8.57
CA TRP A 151 5.36 -22.19 8.75
C TRP A 151 5.09 -21.92 10.23
N PRO A 152 5.56 -20.78 10.77
CA PRO A 152 5.33 -20.44 12.17
C PRO A 152 3.86 -20.15 12.42
N LYS A 153 3.38 -20.43 13.64
CA LYS A 153 2.00 -20.13 14.06
C LYS A 153 1.90 -18.80 14.82
N ASN A 154 0.71 -18.21 14.81
CA ASN A 154 0.33 -17.11 15.68
C ASN A 154 -0.19 -17.64 17.03
N ASN A 155 -0.62 -16.75 17.91
CA ASN A 155 -1.09 -17.12 19.25
C ASN A 155 -2.40 -17.92 19.20
N ASP A 156 -3.17 -17.78 18.12
CA ASP A 156 -4.43 -18.50 17.88
C ASP A 156 -4.23 -19.83 17.13
N GLY A 157 -2.98 -20.25 16.90
CA GLY A 157 -2.65 -21.49 16.22
C GLY A 157 -2.69 -21.44 14.67
N PHE A 158 -3.04 -20.30 14.08
CA PHE A 158 -3.06 -20.08 12.63
C PHE A 158 -1.67 -19.76 12.06
N PRO A 159 -1.41 -20.01 10.77
CA PRO A 159 -0.14 -19.63 10.13
C PRO A 159 0.12 -18.12 10.22
N SER A 160 1.34 -17.76 10.61
CA SER A 160 1.81 -16.39 10.68
C SER A 160 2.69 -16.05 9.50
N PHE A 161 2.28 -15.03 8.73
CA PHE A 161 3.03 -14.49 7.60
C PHE A 161 3.80 -13.21 7.96
N LYS A 162 4.17 -13.03 9.22
CA LYS A 162 5.06 -11.93 9.62
C LYS A 162 6.47 -12.24 9.15
N LEU A 163 7.13 -11.27 8.51
CA LEU A 163 8.44 -11.44 7.88
C LEU A 163 9.49 -11.93 8.88
N GLU A 164 9.51 -11.38 10.09
CA GLU A 164 10.43 -11.75 11.15
C GLU A 164 10.19 -13.17 11.71
N LYS A 165 8.94 -13.64 11.71
CA LYS A 165 8.62 -15.00 12.15
C LYS A 165 9.01 -16.02 11.08
N LEU A 166 8.71 -15.74 9.81
CA LEU A 166 9.02 -16.63 8.69
C LEU A 166 10.54 -16.81 8.52
N THR A 167 11.28 -15.70 8.51
CA THR A 167 12.75 -15.75 8.39
C THR A 167 13.39 -16.54 9.53
N LYS A 168 13.02 -16.24 10.78
CA LYS A 168 13.50 -16.98 11.96
C LYS A 168 13.18 -18.47 11.88
N ALA A 169 11.95 -18.83 11.52
CA ALA A 169 11.52 -20.23 11.44
C ALA A 169 12.27 -21.03 10.37
N ASN A 170 12.78 -20.37 9.33
CA ASN A 170 13.49 -21.00 8.22
C ASN A 170 15.02 -20.79 8.27
N GLY A 171 15.56 -20.37 9.42
CA GLY A 171 17.00 -20.16 9.60
C GLY A 171 17.61 -19.05 8.73
N LEU A 172 16.79 -18.10 8.26
CA LEU A 172 17.23 -17.00 7.42
C LEU A 172 17.71 -15.82 8.28
N VAL A 173 18.79 -15.17 7.87
CA VAL A 173 19.36 -14.02 8.58
C VAL A 173 18.38 -12.84 8.55
N HIS A 174 18.03 -12.35 9.74
CA HIS A 174 17.25 -11.14 9.96
C HIS A 174 17.89 -10.39 11.14
N LYS A 175 18.80 -9.45 10.85
CA LYS A 175 19.69 -8.85 11.88
C LYS A 175 18.95 -7.94 12.86
N GLN A 176 18.20 -6.97 12.35
CA GLN A 176 17.46 -5.99 13.16
C GLN A 176 16.06 -5.82 12.59
N LYS A 177 15.04 -6.06 13.41
CA LYS A 177 13.64 -5.84 13.01
C LYS A 177 13.36 -4.35 12.89
N HIS A 178 12.47 -3.97 11.99
CA HIS A 178 12.05 -2.58 11.79
C HIS A 178 13.23 -1.67 11.40
N ASN A 179 14.08 -2.24 10.54
CA ASN A 179 15.12 -1.52 9.84
C ASN A 179 14.92 -1.87 8.37
N ALA A 180 14.58 -0.86 7.55
CA ALA A 180 14.18 -1.06 6.17
C ALA A 180 15.19 -1.94 5.39
N MET A 181 16.49 -1.82 5.66
CA MET A 181 17.50 -2.64 4.98
C MET A 181 17.47 -4.10 5.40
N SER A 182 17.27 -4.38 6.69
CA SER A 182 17.13 -5.76 7.18
C SER A 182 15.89 -6.43 6.59
N ASP A 183 14.78 -5.71 6.49
CA ASP A 183 13.53 -6.20 5.90
C ASP A 183 13.66 -6.42 4.38
N VAL A 184 14.42 -5.58 3.68
CA VAL A 184 14.80 -5.80 2.27
C VAL A 184 15.59 -7.11 2.08
N TYR A 185 16.63 -7.35 2.89
CA TYR A 185 17.40 -8.60 2.82
C TYR A 185 16.57 -9.83 3.20
N ALA A 186 15.72 -9.71 4.22
CA ALA A 186 14.79 -10.76 4.61
C ALA A 186 13.81 -11.12 3.49
N THR A 187 13.28 -10.11 2.79
CA THR A 187 12.40 -10.29 1.62
C THR A 187 13.12 -10.98 0.47
N GLN A 188 14.35 -10.54 0.15
CA GLN A 188 15.19 -11.19 -0.87
C GLN A 188 15.46 -12.67 -0.50
N ALA A 189 15.77 -12.96 0.76
CA ALA A 189 16.04 -14.31 1.24
C ALA A 189 14.82 -15.22 1.13
N LEU A 190 13.61 -14.72 1.47
CA LEU A 190 12.37 -15.46 1.25
C LEU A 190 12.09 -15.71 -0.23
N ALA A 191 12.33 -14.72 -1.09
CA ALA A 191 12.15 -14.89 -2.53
C ALA A 191 13.08 -15.98 -3.09
N LYS A 192 14.33 -16.03 -2.63
CA LYS A 192 15.28 -17.11 -2.93
C LYS A 192 14.76 -18.47 -2.45
N LEU A 193 14.32 -18.55 -1.19
CA LEU A 193 13.79 -19.79 -0.60
C LEU A 193 12.60 -20.34 -1.41
N VAL A 194 11.63 -19.48 -1.77
CA VAL A 194 10.47 -19.89 -2.56
C VAL A 194 10.88 -20.32 -3.97
N LYS A 195 11.81 -19.60 -4.61
CA LYS A 195 12.30 -19.95 -5.95
C LYS A 195 13.01 -21.31 -5.95
N GLU A 196 13.79 -21.61 -4.91
CA GLU A 196 14.48 -22.90 -4.74
C GLU A 196 13.50 -24.04 -4.44
N LYS A 197 12.63 -23.88 -3.44
CA LYS A 197 11.75 -24.96 -2.97
C LYS A 197 10.53 -25.17 -3.88
N LYS A 198 10.06 -24.13 -4.57
CA LYS A 198 8.80 -24.12 -5.34
C LYS A 198 8.94 -23.44 -6.72
N PRO A 199 9.89 -23.84 -7.58
CA PRO A 199 10.21 -23.13 -8.82
C PRO A 199 9.03 -23.01 -9.79
N LYS A 200 8.23 -24.08 -9.95
CA LYS A 200 7.04 -24.06 -10.84
C LYS A 200 5.98 -23.07 -10.35
N LEU A 201 5.69 -23.07 -9.04
CA LEU A 201 4.73 -22.16 -8.44
C LEU A 201 5.24 -20.72 -8.49
N PHE A 202 6.51 -20.50 -8.15
CA PHE A 202 7.16 -19.18 -8.25
C PHE A 202 7.03 -18.61 -9.67
N ASN A 203 7.38 -19.39 -10.70
CA ASN A 203 7.29 -18.96 -12.10
C ASN A 203 5.84 -18.65 -12.52
N PHE A 204 4.89 -19.47 -12.09
CA PHE A 204 3.46 -19.23 -12.34
C PHE A 204 3.03 -17.91 -11.72
N LEU A 205 3.31 -17.68 -10.43
CA LEU A 205 2.90 -16.48 -9.72
C LEU A 205 3.59 -15.22 -10.26
N PHE A 206 4.88 -15.33 -10.57
CA PHE A 206 5.63 -14.23 -11.18
C PHE A 206 5.03 -13.84 -12.53
N THR A 207 4.70 -14.82 -13.39
CA THR A 207 4.05 -14.57 -14.69
C THR A 207 2.68 -13.89 -14.51
N HIS A 208 1.90 -14.37 -13.56
CA HIS A 208 0.55 -13.87 -13.26
C HIS A 208 0.53 -12.61 -12.38
N ARG A 209 1.66 -11.95 -12.13
CA ARG A 209 1.66 -10.56 -11.63
C ARG A 209 1.15 -9.56 -12.68
N ASN A 210 1.25 -9.93 -13.96
CA ASN A 210 0.86 -9.10 -15.08
C ASN A 210 -0.66 -9.12 -15.28
N LYS A 211 -1.29 -7.93 -15.29
CA LYS A 211 -2.75 -7.78 -15.42
C LYS A 211 -3.35 -8.45 -16.66
N LEU A 212 -2.63 -8.51 -17.78
CA LEU A 212 -3.12 -9.16 -19.02
C LEU A 212 -3.15 -10.69 -18.84
N LYS A 213 -2.13 -11.27 -18.20
CA LYS A 213 -2.10 -12.70 -17.88
C LYS A 213 -3.22 -13.07 -16.90
N ILE A 214 -3.48 -12.22 -15.90
CA ILE A 214 -4.61 -12.40 -14.98
C ILE A 214 -5.95 -12.36 -15.72
N LYS A 215 -6.13 -11.39 -16.64
CA LYS A 215 -7.37 -11.28 -17.44
C LYS A 215 -7.71 -12.56 -18.20
N ASN A 216 -6.70 -13.26 -18.71
CA ASN A 216 -6.91 -14.52 -19.45
C ASN A 216 -7.48 -15.65 -18.58
N LEU A 217 -7.37 -15.57 -17.25
CA LEU A 217 -7.98 -16.55 -16.34
C LEU A 217 -9.45 -16.24 -16.05
N ILE A 218 -9.93 -15.03 -16.36
CA ILE A 218 -11.24 -14.55 -15.94
C ILE A 218 -12.25 -14.78 -17.06
N ASN A 219 -13.24 -15.64 -16.81
CA ASN A 219 -14.40 -15.80 -17.69
C ASN A 219 -15.69 -15.50 -16.91
N ILE A 220 -16.22 -14.28 -17.09
CA ILE A 220 -17.45 -13.82 -16.46
C ILE A 220 -18.68 -14.48 -17.09
N SER A 221 -18.70 -14.64 -18.42
CA SER A 221 -19.87 -15.18 -19.13
C SER A 221 -20.19 -16.61 -18.72
N GLN A 222 -19.17 -17.46 -18.57
CA GLN A 222 -19.33 -18.84 -18.11
C GLN A 222 -19.28 -18.98 -16.58
N MET A 223 -19.05 -17.87 -15.86
CA MET A 223 -18.84 -17.89 -14.41
C MET A 223 -17.79 -18.95 -14.03
N ASN A 224 -16.62 -18.96 -14.68
CA ASN A 224 -15.61 -19.98 -14.40
C ASN A 224 -15.00 -19.72 -13.01
N PRO A 225 -15.08 -20.68 -12.09
CA PRO A 225 -14.58 -20.49 -10.75
C PRO A 225 -13.06 -20.43 -10.73
N LEU A 226 -12.53 -19.70 -9.75
CA LEU A 226 -11.10 -19.50 -9.52
C LEU A 226 -10.78 -19.62 -8.02
N ILE A 227 -9.53 -19.91 -7.72
CA ILE A 227 -8.98 -19.76 -6.38
C ILE A 227 -8.33 -18.39 -6.26
N HIS A 228 -8.70 -17.67 -5.22
CA HIS A 228 -8.10 -16.41 -4.83
C HIS A 228 -7.43 -16.54 -3.47
N ILE A 229 -6.20 -16.01 -3.34
CA ILE A 229 -5.47 -16.01 -2.07
C ILE A 229 -5.24 -14.57 -1.63
N SER A 230 -5.78 -14.22 -0.46
CA SER A 230 -5.76 -12.87 0.09
C SER A 230 -6.16 -12.84 1.57
N SER A 231 -5.64 -11.86 2.31
CA SER A 231 -6.00 -11.62 3.71
C SER A 231 -7.50 -11.41 3.93
N ILE A 232 -8.25 -11.00 2.91
CA ILE A 232 -9.69 -10.74 3.00
C ILE A 232 -10.52 -11.97 3.42
N PHE A 233 -9.98 -13.19 3.27
CA PHE A 233 -10.63 -14.43 3.68
C PHE A 233 -10.29 -14.84 5.12
N GLY A 234 -9.35 -14.15 5.77
CA GLY A 234 -8.95 -14.43 7.14
C GLY A 234 -7.96 -15.59 7.28
N ALA A 235 -7.26 -15.62 8.43
CA ALA A 235 -6.27 -16.65 8.73
C ALA A 235 -6.90 -18.03 9.02
N SER A 236 -8.14 -18.05 9.51
CA SER A 236 -8.92 -19.27 9.75
C SER A 236 -9.16 -20.10 8.49
N ARG A 237 -9.29 -19.44 7.33
CA ARG A 237 -9.39 -20.07 6.01
C ARG A 237 -8.05 -20.16 5.29
N SER A 238 -6.93 -20.00 6.01
CA SER A 238 -5.59 -19.94 5.42
C SER A 238 -5.46 -18.93 4.27
N ASN A 239 -6.25 -17.85 4.33
CA ASN A 239 -6.34 -16.83 3.29
C ASN A 239 -6.84 -17.32 1.92
N VAL A 240 -7.51 -18.47 1.84
CA VAL A 240 -8.01 -19.05 0.58
C VAL A 240 -9.50 -18.77 0.40
N GLY A 241 -9.85 -18.30 -0.80
CA GLY A 241 -11.22 -18.15 -1.26
C GLY A 241 -11.46 -18.91 -2.55
N TYR A 242 -12.59 -19.61 -2.59
CA TYR A 242 -13.13 -20.22 -3.80
C TYR A 242 -14.12 -19.23 -4.38
N ILE A 243 -13.77 -18.58 -5.50
CA ILE A 243 -14.52 -17.43 -6.01
C ILE A 243 -15.08 -17.68 -7.41
N VAL A 244 -16.07 -16.87 -7.78
CA VAL A 244 -16.59 -16.80 -9.14
C VAL A 244 -16.68 -15.34 -9.62
N PRO A 245 -16.21 -15.01 -10.83
CA PRO A 245 -16.30 -13.66 -11.36
C PRO A 245 -17.73 -13.34 -11.79
N LEU A 246 -18.26 -12.19 -11.34
CA LEU A 246 -19.63 -11.76 -11.63
C LEU A 246 -19.68 -10.61 -12.64
N ALA A 247 -18.83 -9.60 -12.48
CA ALA A 247 -18.81 -8.43 -13.35
C ALA A 247 -17.51 -7.64 -13.23
N TRP A 248 -17.19 -6.85 -14.26
CA TRP A 248 -16.24 -5.75 -14.10
C TRP A 248 -16.92 -4.57 -13.39
N HIS A 249 -16.19 -3.89 -12.51
CA HIS A 249 -16.68 -2.71 -11.82
C HIS A 249 -17.02 -1.58 -12.82
N PRO A 250 -18.16 -0.87 -12.67
CA PRO A 250 -18.64 0.11 -13.66
C PRO A 250 -17.70 1.30 -13.88
N TYR A 251 -16.98 1.74 -12.84
CA TYR A 251 -16.12 2.92 -12.89
C TYR A 251 -14.62 2.63 -12.83
N ASN A 252 -14.21 1.40 -12.52
CA ASN A 252 -12.81 1.04 -12.34
C ASN A 252 -12.50 -0.18 -13.20
N CYS A 253 -11.86 0.04 -14.34
CA CYS A 253 -11.53 -1.01 -15.31
C CYS A 253 -10.52 -2.06 -14.80
N ASN A 254 -9.90 -1.84 -13.64
CA ASN A 254 -9.02 -2.80 -12.98
C ASN A 254 -9.69 -3.52 -11.81
N ALA A 255 -10.95 -3.25 -11.49
CA ALA A 255 -11.67 -3.89 -10.39
C ALA A 255 -12.64 -4.95 -10.92
N LEU A 256 -12.44 -6.18 -10.47
CA LEU A 256 -13.30 -7.33 -10.73
C LEU A 256 -14.19 -7.57 -9.52
N ILE A 257 -15.49 -7.66 -9.74
CA ILE A 257 -16.46 -8.04 -8.71
C ILE A 257 -16.61 -9.56 -8.75
N VAL A 258 -16.42 -10.19 -7.59
CA VAL A 258 -16.48 -11.64 -7.44
C VAL A 258 -17.41 -12.03 -6.30
N ALA A 259 -18.00 -13.21 -6.40
CA ALA A 259 -18.68 -13.88 -5.30
C ALA A 259 -17.75 -14.91 -4.63
N ASP A 260 -17.76 -14.97 -3.30
CA ASP A 260 -17.14 -16.05 -2.53
C ASP A 260 -18.13 -17.22 -2.43
N LEU A 261 -17.81 -18.31 -3.14
CA LEU A 261 -18.66 -19.49 -3.23
C LEU A 261 -18.75 -20.27 -1.92
N SER A 262 -17.87 -19.99 -0.95
CA SER A 262 -17.97 -20.58 0.40
C SER A 262 -18.93 -19.83 1.32
N GLY A 263 -19.44 -18.66 0.91
CA GLY A 263 -20.37 -17.86 1.69
C GLY A 263 -21.85 -18.16 1.40
N ASN A 264 -22.74 -17.54 2.17
CA ASN A 264 -24.18 -17.62 1.95
C ASN A 264 -24.62 -16.67 0.83
N ILE A 265 -24.96 -17.22 -0.34
CA ILE A 265 -25.38 -16.44 -1.52
C ILE A 265 -26.86 -16.05 -1.53
N THR A 266 -27.67 -16.55 -0.60
CA THR A 266 -29.14 -16.33 -0.58
C THR A 266 -29.47 -14.84 -0.62
N SER A 267 -28.78 -14.03 0.19
CA SER A 267 -28.97 -12.57 0.21
C SER A 267 -28.73 -11.91 -1.14
N LEU A 268 -27.80 -12.43 -1.95
CA LEU A 268 -27.54 -11.91 -3.29
C LEU A 268 -28.74 -12.15 -4.22
N LEU A 269 -29.41 -13.29 -4.06
CA LEU A 269 -30.57 -13.67 -4.86
C LEU A 269 -31.83 -12.91 -4.41
N THR A 270 -32.11 -12.87 -3.10
CA THR A 270 -33.39 -12.41 -2.56
C THR A 270 -33.51 -10.91 -2.33
N LEU A 271 -32.44 -10.23 -1.87
CA LEU A 271 -32.53 -8.82 -1.46
C LEU A 271 -32.62 -7.85 -2.63
N LYS A 272 -33.23 -6.67 -2.43
CA LYS A 272 -33.29 -5.61 -3.46
C LYS A 272 -31.94 -4.90 -3.59
N ILE A 273 -31.73 -4.20 -4.71
CA ILE A 273 -30.47 -3.48 -5.01
C ILE A 273 -30.08 -2.48 -3.89
N ASN A 274 -31.05 -1.75 -3.35
CA ASN A 274 -30.79 -0.75 -2.31
C ASN A 274 -30.37 -1.40 -0.97
N GLU A 275 -30.96 -2.55 -0.62
CA GLU A 275 -30.61 -3.31 0.58
C GLU A 275 -29.21 -3.93 0.45
N LEU A 276 -28.90 -4.49 -0.73
CA LEU A 276 -27.56 -4.99 -1.05
C LEU A 276 -26.52 -3.87 -0.96
N ALA A 277 -26.83 -2.69 -1.49
CA ALA A 277 -25.94 -1.54 -1.40
C ALA A 277 -25.70 -1.12 0.06
N LYS A 278 -26.74 -1.11 0.89
CA LYS A 278 -26.62 -0.80 2.32
C LYS A 278 -25.68 -1.81 3.01
N LEU A 279 -25.99 -3.10 2.92
CA LEU A 279 -25.20 -4.16 3.57
C LEU A 279 -23.73 -4.21 3.09
N LEU A 280 -23.47 -3.95 1.81
CA LEU A 280 -22.12 -3.98 1.26
C LEU A 280 -21.21 -2.87 1.86
N TYR A 281 -21.80 -1.76 2.32
CA TYR A 281 -21.08 -0.61 2.85
C TYR A 281 -21.25 -0.40 4.36
N THR A 282 -22.02 -1.25 5.02
CA THR A 282 -22.07 -1.31 6.48
C THR A 282 -20.83 -2.07 6.99
N PRO A 283 -20.03 -1.49 7.91
CA PRO A 283 -18.94 -2.19 8.57
C PRO A 283 -19.41 -3.50 9.21
N CYS A 284 -18.57 -4.54 9.22
CA CYS A 284 -18.95 -5.85 9.74
C CYS A 284 -19.50 -5.79 11.18
N ASP A 285 -18.89 -4.96 12.03
CA ASP A 285 -19.26 -4.83 13.45
C ASP A 285 -20.61 -4.12 13.64
N GLU A 286 -21.13 -3.45 12.60
CA GLU A 286 -22.42 -2.76 12.58
C GLU A 286 -23.52 -3.56 11.87
N LEU A 287 -23.22 -4.76 11.34
CA LEU A 287 -24.19 -5.58 10.60
C LEU A 287 -25.25 -6.25 11.49
N GLY A 288 -25.04 -6.29 12.81
CA GLY A 288 -25.94 -6.95 13.76
C GLY A 288 -26.10 -8.44 13.44
N GLU A 289 -27.33 -8.91 13.27
CA GLU A 289 -27.64 -10.30 12.88
C GLU A 289 -27.45 -10.59 11.38
N HIS A 290 -27.22 -9.57 10.56
CA HIS A 290 -27.04 -9.76 9.12
C HIS A 290 -25.66 -10.31 8.80
N VAL A 291 -25.60 -11.32 7.94
CA VAL A 291 -24.34 -11.88 7.45
C VAL A 291 -23.74 -10.96 6.39
N SER A 292 -22.43 -10.70 6.48
CA SER A 292 -21.69 -10.00 5.43
C SER A 292 -21.96 -10.63 4.06
N LEU A 293 -22.27 -9.80 3.07
CA LEU A 293 -22.46 -10.28 1.70
C LEU A 293 -21.20 -11.00 1.20
N PRO A 294 -21.34 -12.15 0.50
CA PRO A 294 -20.19 -12.88 -0.03
C PRO A 294 -19.68 -12.24 -1.34
N ILE A 295 -19.58 -10.91 -1.39
CA ILE A 295 -19.06 -10.15 -2.52
C ILE A 295 -17.73 -9.53 -2.14
N LYS A 296 -16.74 -9.65 -3.02
CA LYS A 296 -15.42 -9.03 -2.86
C LYS A 296 -15.02 -8.30 -4.15
N ILE A 297 -14.14 -7.32 -4.02
CA ILE A 297 -13.51 -6.65 -5.16
C ILE A 297 -12.05 -7.10 -5.26
N ILE A 298 -11.65 -7.58 -6.43
CA ILE A 298 -10.28 -7.95 -6.75
C ILE A 298 -9.71 -6.93 -7.73
N TYR A 299 -8.60 -6.28 -7.36
CA TYR A 299 -7.92 -5.31 -8.21
C TYR A 299 -6.84 -5.99 -9.04
N ILE A 300 -7.06 -6.20 -10.35
CA ILE A 300 -6.13 -6.94 -11.23
C ILE A 300 -4.78 -6.25 -11.43
N ASN A 301 -4.68 -4.95 -11.13
CA ASN A 301 -3.42 -4.22 -11.16
C ASN A 301 -2.63 -4.33 -9.85
N LYS A 302 -3.22 -4.86 -8.76
CA LYS A 302 -2.59 -5.04 -7.43
C LYS A 302 -2.03 -6.46 -7.22
N CYS A 303 -1.48 -7.06 -8.28
CA CYS A 303 -0.87 -8.40 -8.27
C CYS A 303 -1.70 -9.48 -7.52
N PRO A 304 -3.03 -9.58 -7.75
CA PRO A 304 -3.83 -10.55 -7.02
C PRO A 304 -3.47 -11.97 -7.46
N ILE A 305 -3.49 -12.90 -6.51
CA ILE A 305 -3.30 -14.32 -6.82
C ILE A 305 -4.63 -14.87 -7.33
N LEU A 306 -4.70 -15.22 -8.61
CA LEU A 306 -5.83 -15.92 -9.22
C LEU A 306 -5.32 -17.18 -9.91
N MET A 307 -6.02 -18.30 -9.69
CA MET A 307 -5.61 -19.62 -10.17
C MET A 307 -6.84 -20.43 -10.59
N PRO A 308 -6.76 -21.24 -11.66
CA PRO A 308 -7.75 -22.26 -11.93
C PRO A 308 -7.96 -23.22 -10.75
N VAL A 309 -9.20 -23.68 -10.56
CA VAL A 309 -9.58 -24.55 -9.43
C VAL A 309 -8.89 -25.91 -9.45
N ASN A 310 -8.51 -26.41 -10.62
CA ASN A 310 -7.82 -27.69 -10.80
C ASN A 310 -6.39 -27.72 -10.24
N ILE A 311 -5.85 -26.57 -9.79
CA ILE A 311 -4.54 -26.51 -9.13
C ILE A 311 -4.62 -27.07 -7.69
N LEU A 312 -5.79 -27.03 -7.06
CA LEU A 312 -6.02 -27.62 -5.75
C LEU A 312 -6.02 -29.15 -5.84
N ARG A 313 -5.19 -29.79 -5.03
CA ARG A 313 -5.20 -31.24 -4.85
C ARG A 313 -6.19 -31.61 -3.76
N LEU A 314 -6.67 -32.86 -3.75
CA LEU A 314 -7.58 -33.37 -2.71
C LEU A 314 -7.00 -33.16 -1.30
N GLU A 315 -5.71 -33.45 -1.12
CA GLU A 315 -4.96 -33.18 0.13
C GLU A 315 -5.00 -31.71 0.56
N ASP A 316 -4.95 -30.76 -0.40
CA ASP A 316 -5.03 -29.33 -0.10
C ASP A 316 -6.44 -28.94 0.33
N ILE A 317 -7.45 -29.49 -0.35
CA ILE A 317 -8.87 -29.22 -0.06
C ILE A 317 -9.23 -29.66 1.36
N GLU A 318 -8.82 -30.88 1.73
CA GLU A 318 -9.03 -31.44 3.06
C GLU A 318 -8.29 -30.62 4.13
N ARG A 319 -6.99 -30.36 3.93
CA ARG A 319 -6.17 -29.58 4.87
C ARG A 319 -6.68 -28.16 5.07
N LEU A 320 -7.21 -27.53 4.03
CA LEU A 320 -7.75 -26.17 4.09
C LEU A 320 -9.22 -26.10 4.55
N GLY A 321 -9.89 -27.24 4.73
CA GLY A 321 -11.30 -27.30 5.13
C GLY A 321 -12.25 -26.70 4.09
N ILE A 322 -11.93 -26.79 2.80
CA ILE A 322 -12.76 -26.22 1.73
C ILE A 322 -13.98 -27.13 1.50
N ASN A 323 -15.18 -26.64 1.80
CA ASN A 323 -16.42 -27.34 1.48
C ASN A 323 -16.73 -27.22 -0.03
N GLN A 324 -16.22 -28.17 -0.82
CA GLN A 324 -16.40 -28.17 -2.27
C GLN A 324 -17.86 -28.35 -2.69
N LEU A 325 -18.62 -29.19 -2.00
CA LEU A 325 -20.02 -29.44 -2.30
C LEU A 325 -20.85 -28.15 -2.18
N LEU A 326 -20.62 -27.37 -1.11
CA LEU A 326 -21.24 -26.06 -0.95
C LEU A 326 -20.85 -25.10 -2.09
N CYS A 327 -19.56 -25.04 -2.44
CA CYS A 327 -19.07 -24.14 -3.48
C CYS A 327 -19.69 -24.49 -4.86
N LEU A 328 -19.79 -25.78 -5.18
CA LEU A 328 -20.42 -26.26 -6.42
C LEU A 328 -21.92 -25.99 -6.44
N LYS A 329 -22.63 -26.25 -5.32
CA LYS A 329 -24.05 -25.92 -5.19
C LYS A 329 -24.31 -24.43 -5.43
N ASN A 330 -23.52 -23.57 -4.79
CA ASN A 330 -23.63 -22.12 -4.97
C ASN A 330 -23.30 -21.68 -6.40
N LEU A 331 -22.35 -22.33 -7.06
CA LEU A 331 -22.01 -22.05 -8.46
C LEU A 331 -23.16 -22.40 -9.40
N VAL A 332 -23.81 -23.55 -9.22
CA VAL A 332 -24.98 -23.96 -10.00
C VAL A 332 -26.10 -22.95 -9.85
N LEU A 333 -26.46 -22.60 -8.61
CA LEU A 333 -27.48 -21.60 -8.32
C LEU A 333 -27.19 -20.24 -8.97
N LEU A 334 -25.94 -19.76 -8.91
CA LEU A 334 -25.56 -18.49 -9.56
C LEU A 334 -25.68 -18.55 -11.09
N ARG A 335 -25.43 -19.71 -11.71
CA ARG A 335 -25.55 -19.90 -13.15
C ARG A 335 -27.01 -19.99 -13.61
N GLU A 336 -27.90 -20.50 -12.76
CA GLU A 336 -29.36 -20.48 -12.98
C GLU A 336 -29.93 -19.05 -12.89
N HIS A 337 -29.29 -18.17 -12.10
CA HIS A 337 -29.68 -16.79 -11.86
C HIS A 337 -28.75 -15.76 -12.53
N ILE A 338 -28.55 -15.87 -13.85
CA ILE A 338 -27.59 -15.03 -14.60
C ILE A 338 -27.87 -13.51 -14.49
N GLU A 339 -29.11 -13.12 -14.21
CA GLU A 339 -29.53 -11.73 -13.95
C GLU A 339 -28.78 -11.09 -12.77
N ILE A 340 -28.19 -11.91 -11.88
CA ILE A 340 -27.37 -11.44 -10.76
C ILE A 340 -26.21 -10.54 -11.22
N GLN A 341 -25.65 -10.79 -12.41
CA GLN A 341 -24.55 -9.99 -12.94
C GLN A 341 -24.98 -8.53 -13.18
N LYS A 342 -26.19 -8.34 -13.74
CA LYS A 342 -26.78 -7.00 -13.95
C LYS A 342 -27.13 -6.35 -12.61
N LYS A 343 -27.75 -7.11 -11.70
CA LYS A 343 -28.14 -6.65 -10.36
C LYS A 343 -26.92 -6.11 -9.59
N ILE A 344 -25.85 -6.89 -9.52
CA ILE A 344 -24.62 -6.53 -8.82
C ILE A 344 -23.96 -5.31 -9.47
N LYS A 345 -23.90 -5.22 -10.81
CA LYS A 345 -23.38 -4.02 -11.48
C LYS A 345 -24.15 -2.76 -11.06
N SER A 346 -25.48 -2.83 -10.96
CA SER A 346 -26.31 -1.71 -10.51
C SER A 346 -26.05 -1.30 -9.05
N VAL A 347 -25.77 -2.25 -8.15
CA VAL A 347 -25.37 -1.97 -6.75
C VAL A 347 -24.13 -1.06 -6.71
N PHE A 348 -23.14 -1.30 -7.58
CA PHE A 348 -21.92 -0.49 -7.63
C PHE A 348 -22.08 0.85 -8.36
N ILE A 349 -23.07 1.00 -9.24
CA ILE A 349 -23.38 2.28 -9.91
C ILE A 349 -23.98 3.27 -8.91
N ASN A 350 -24.93 2.82 -8.07
CA ASN A 350 -25.66 3.69 -7.15
C ASN A 350 -24.79 4.29 -6.01
N LYS A 351 -23.51 3.87 -5.90
CA LYS A 351 -22.56 4.28 -4.86
C LYS A 351 -22.07 5.73 -4.97
N SER A 352 -22.05 6.35 -6.16
CA SER A 352 -21.21 7.53 -6.45
C SER A 352 -21.51 8.81 -5.62
N LYS A 353 -22.44 8.77 -4.66
CA LYS A 353 -22.90 9.90 -3.86
C LYS A 353 -22.50 9.88 -2.37
N LEU A 354 -21.82 8.84 -1.86
CA LEU A 354 -21.66 8.64 -0.40
C LEU A 354 -20.32 9.03 0.23
N PHE A 355 -19.30 9.46 -0.53
CA PHE A 355 -18.02 9.85 0.07
C PHE A 355 -17.88 11.36 0.17
N ILE A 356 -17.69 11.84 1.40
CA ILE A 356 -17.28 13.23 1.66
C ILE A 356 -15.87 13.41 1.09
N LYS A 357 -15.73 14.29 0.11
CA LYS A 357 -14.42 14.61 -0.46
C LYS A 357 -13.63 15.42 0.57
N SER A 358 -12.44 14.96 0.94
CA SER A 358 -11.51 15.76 1.73
C SER A 358 -11.09 17.00 0.94
N ASN A 359 -11.06 18.14 1.63
CA ASN A 359 -10.54 19.41 1.10
C ASN A 359 -9.00 19.49 1.12
N ASP A 360 -8.35 18.54 1.80
CA ASP A 360 -6.90 18.50 1.96
C ASP A 360 -6.22 17.89 0.72
N VAL A 361 -5.42 18.69 0.01
CA VAL A 361 -4.82 18.32 -1.29
C VAL A 361 -3.93 17.08 -1.23
N ASP A 362 -3.28 16.81 -0.09
CA ASP A 362 -2.43 15.61 0.09
C ASP A 362 -3.24 14.31 0.04
N THR A 363 -4.55 14.36 0.31
CA THR A 363 -5.46 13.20 0.24
C THR A 363 -6.19 13.06 -1.11
N GLN A 364 -5.88 13.91 -2.08
CA GLN A 364 -6.64 14.02 -3.33
C GLN A 364 -6.01 13.27 -4.52
N LEU A 365 -4.99 12.45 -4.30
CA LEU A 365 -4.33 11.64 -5.33
C LEU A 365 -5.36 10.88 -6.22
N TYR A 366 -6.35 10.26 -5.59
CA TYR A 366 -7.35 9.43 -6.25
C TYR A 366 -8.58 10.18 -6.77
N GLN A 367 -8.60 11.53 -6.71
CA GLN A 367 -9.71 12.32 -7.27
C GLN A 367 -9.71 12.42 -8.80
N GLY A 368 -8.65 11.95 -9.46
CA GLY A 368 -8.56 11.91 -10.92
C GLY A 368 -7.12 11.88 -11.41
N PHE A 369 -6.92 11.42 -12.65
CA PHE A 369 -5.62 11.50 -13.32
C PHE A 369 -5.38 12.92 -13.83
N PHE A 370 -4.14 13.39 -13.74
CA PHE A 370 -3.74 14.64 -14.40
C PHE A 370 -3.78 14.50 -15.92
N SER A 371 -4.17 15.58 -16.62
CA SER A 371 -4.14 15.64 -18.08
C SER A 371 -2.70 15.53 -18.61
N ASN A 372 -2.54 15.18 -19.89
CA ASN A 372 -1.20 15.17 -20.51
C ASN A 372 -0.60 16.60 -20.53
N ALA A 373 -1.42 17.63 -20.74
CA ALA A 373 -0.99 19.02 -20.72
C ALA A 373 -0.44 19.40 -19.34
N ASP A 374 -1.17 19.11 -18.26
CA ASP A 374 -0.70 19.39 -16.91
C ASP A 374 0.52 18.55 -16.53
N ARG A 375 0.61 17.28 -16.95
CA ARG A 375 1.83 16.48 -16.77
C ARG A 375 3.06 17.10 -17.43
N ASN A 376 2.91 17.66 -18.64
CA ASN A 376 4.00 18.37 -19.29
C ASN A 376 4.42 19.63 -18.52
N LYS A 377 3.46 20.41 -18.01
CA LYS A 377 3.74 21.59 -17.17
C LYS A 377 4.41 21.19 -15.84
N MET A 378 3.98 20.10 -15.19
CA MET A 378 4.64 19.58 -13.98
C MET A 378 6.08 19.12 -14.25
N ASN A 379 6.37 18.57 -15.44
CA ASN A 379 7.74 18.25 -15.83
C ASN A 379 8.61 19.50 -16.02
N ILE A 380 8.02 20.65 -16.40
CA ILE A 380 8.73 21.94 -16.42
C ILE A 380 9.08 22.32 -14.98
N LEU A 381 8.12 22.27 -14.05
CA LEU A 381 8.36 22.56 -12.63
C LEU A 381 9.50 21.71 -12.04
N LEU A 382 9.54 20.41 -12.35
CA LEU A 382 10.60 19.51 -11.88
C LEU A 382 12.01 19.89 -12.36
N LYS A 383 12.12 20.55 -13.52
CA LYS A 383 13.40 20.99 -14.11
C LYS A 383 13.79 22.40 -13.71
N THR A 384 12.83 23.19 -13.22
CA THR A 384 13.04 24.57 -12.78
C THR A 384 13.79 24.59 -11.45
N ILE A 385 14.79 25.46 -11.34
CA ILE A 385 15.51 25.67 -10.07
C ILE A 385 14.56 26.26 -9.01
N PRO A 386 14.66 25.85 -7.72
CA PRO A 386 13.67 26.23 -6.71
C PRO A 386 13.39 27.73 -6.59
N LYS A 387 14.41 28.58 -6.72
CA LYS A 387 14.29 30.05 -6.66
C LYS A 387 13.37 30.64 -7.74
N ASN A 388 13.23 29.95 -8.88
CA ASN A 388 12.43 30.43 -10.02
C ASN A 388 11.04 29.78 -10.06
N LEU A 389 10.72 28.84 -9.16
CA LEU A 389 9.45 28.11 -9.20
C LEU A 389 8.24 29.04 -9.09
N ALA A 390 8.29 30.03 -8.20
CA ALA A 390 7.20 30.99 -8.03
C ALA A 390 6.91 31.76 -9.33
N THR A 391 7.95 32.29 -9.97
CA THR A 391 7.84 33.05 -11.21
C THR A 391 7.33 32.19 -12.36
N VAL A 392 7.94 31.03 -12.59
CA VAL A 392 7.54 30.12 -13.67
C VAL A 392 6.10 29.62 -13.48
N ALA A 393 5.64 29.45 -12.24
CA ALA A 393 4.27 29.03 -11.96
C ALA A 393 3.21 30.04 -12.41
N LEU A 394 3.53 31.35 -12.39
CA LEU A 394 2.60 32.39 -12.85
C LEU A 394 2.33 32.29 -14.36
N ASP A 395 3.33 31.85 -15.12
CA ASP A 395 3.22 31.66 -16.58
C ASP A 395 2.52 30.33 -16.94
N LEU A 396 2.50 29.36 -16.01
CA LEU A 396 1.89 28.05 -16.22
C LEU A 396 0.43 28.05 -15.74
N LYS A 397 -0.51 28.15 -16.68
CA LYS A 397 -1.94 27.94 -16.39
C LYS A 397 -2.23 26.45 -16.24
N PHE A 398 -2.59 25.99 -15.05
CA PHE A 398 -2.96 24.58 -14.78
C PHE A 398 -4.48 24.37 -14.87
N ASP A 399 -4.90 23.26 -15.48
CA ASP A 399 -6.32 22.92 -15.59
C ASP A 399 -6.83 22.28 -14.28
N ASP A 400 -5.99 21.41 -13.70
CA ASP A 400 -6.30 20.75 -12.44
C ASP A 400 -6.03 21.66 -11.23
N LYS A 401 -7.10 21.95 -10.48
CA LYS A 401 -7.09 22.84 -9.30
C LYS A 401 -6.19 22.34 -8.16
N ARG A 402 -5.82 21.05 -8.15
CA ARG A 402 -4.92 20.48 -7.12
C ARG A 402 -3.50 21.01 -7.26
N ILE A 403 -3.06 21.31 -8.48
CA ILE A 403 -1.65 21.58 -8.80
C ILE A 403 -1.13 22.82 -8.09
N ASN A 404 -1.89 23.92 -8.08
CA ASN A 404 -1.48 25.15 -7.40
C ASN A 404 -1.32 24.94 -5.88
N LYS A 405 -2.24 24.20 -5.26
CA LYS A 405 -2.16 23.85 -3.83
C LYS A 405 -0.96 22.95 -3.54
N LEU A 406 -0.70 21.96 -4.40
CA LEU A 406 0.47 21.09 -4.30
C LEU A 406 1.76 21.91 -4.43
N LEU A 407 1.81 22.87 -5.36
CA LEU A 407 3.01 23.65 -5.63
C LEU A 407 3.39 24.55 -4.46
N PHE A 408 2.39 25.21 -3.87
CA PHE A 408 2.59 26.00 -2.66
C PHE A 408 3.18 25.14 -1.53
N ARG A 409 2.55 23.98 -1.23
CA ARG A 409 3.05 23.08 -0.18
C ARG A 409 4.42 22.48 -0.50
N TYR A 410 4.66 22.12 -1.76
CA TYR A 410 5.96 21.59 -2.20
C TYR A 410 7.08 22.60 -1.98
N ARG A 411 6.87 23.87 -2.36
CA ARG A 411 7.82 24.95 -2.12
C ARG A 411 8.00 25.20 -0.63
N ALA A 412 6.92 25.29 0.14
CA ALA A 412 7.01 25.60 1.56
C ALA A 412 7.70 24.49 2.37
N ARG A 413 7.43 23.22 2.08
CA ARG A 413 8.04 22.07 2.77
C ARG A 413 9.51 21.86 2.38
N ASN A 414 9.86 22.04 1.11
CA ASN A 414 11.19 21.69 0.60
C ASN A 414 12.12 22.90 0.43
N PHE A 415 11.59 24.09 0.22
CA PHE A 415 12.36 25.30 -0.09
C PHE A 415 11.76 26.52 0.62
N PRO A 416 11.61 26.49 1.97
CA PRO A 416 10.97 27.58 2.72
C PRO A 416 11.63 28.94 2.51
N ASP A 417 12.94 28.96 2.25
CA ASP A 417 13.71 30.18 1.96
C ASP A 417 13.30 30.88 0.65
N THR A 418 12.56 30.18 -0.22
CA THR A 418 12.05 30.73 -1.49
C THR A 418 10.69 31.39 -1.36
N LEU A 419 10.07 31.34 -0.18
CA LEU A 419 8.78 31.97 0.06
C LEU A 419 8.95 33.48 0.26
N ASP A 420 8.00 34.27 -0.25
CA ASP A 420 7.90 35.68 0.11
C ASP A 420 7.28 35.90 1.51
N TYR A 421 7.08 37.15 1.92
CA TYR A 421 6.49 37.44 3.23
C TYR A 421 5.05 36.91 3.37
N ASN A 422 4.19 37.12 2.38
CA ASN A 422 2.80 36.70 2.43
C ASN A 422 2.69 35.18 2.40
N GLU A 423 3.47 34.53 1.53
CA GLU A 423 3.52 33.07 1.45
C GLU A 423 4.01 32.43 2.76
N ARG A 424 4.95 33.07 3.47
CA ARG A 424 5.36 32.63 4.81
C ARG A 424 4.23 32.76 5.82
N GLN A 425 3.44 33.83 5.79
CA GLN A 425 2.28 33.98 6.68
C GLN A 425 1.22 32.91 6.39
N ASP A 426 0.91 32.68 5.10
CA ASP A 426 -0.02 31.64 4.67
C ASP A 426 0.46 30.24 5.11
N TRP A 427 1.77 29.98 4.99
CA TRP A 427 2.35 28.72 5.43
C TRP A 427 2.27 28.53 6.94
N ASN A 428 2.57 29.58 7.71
CA ASN A 428 2.44 29.54 9.17
C ASN A 428 0.98 29.31 9.59
N GLN A 429 0.02 29.96 8.94
CA GLN A 429 -1.40 29.73 9.17
C GLN A 429 -1.81 28.30 8.81
N HIS A 430 -1.27 27.75 7.72
CA HIS A 430 -1.48 26.35 7.36
C HIS A 430 -0.95 25.41 8.45
N CYS A 431 0.30 25.57 8.89
CA CYS A 431 0.89 24.76 9.96
C CYS A 431 0.04 24.82 11.23
N ARG A 432 -0.45 26.00 11.61
CA ARG A 432 -1.32 26.19 12.79
C ARG A 432 -2.68 25.51 12.66
N SER A 433 -3.27 25.49 11.46
CA SER A 433 -4.57 24.84 11.24
C SER A 433 -4.47 23.31 11.29
N ILE A 434 -3.34 22.75 10.86
CA ILE A 434 -3.04 21.31 10.98
C ILE A 434 -2.68 20.96 12.44
N LEU A 435 -1.72 21.68 13.03
CA LEU A 435 -1.26 21.50 14.41
C LEU A 435 -2.12 22.32 15.37
N ASN A 436 -3.43 22.11 15.30
CA ASN A 436 -4.39 22.77 16.18
C ASN A 436 -4.43 22.10 17.57
N ASN A 437 -5.11 22.73 18.53
CA ASN A 437 -5.18 22.24 19.91
C ASN A 437 -5.77 20.82 20.02
N GLU A 438 -6.73 20.46 19.18
CA GLU A 438 -7.33 19.12 19.19
C GLU A 438 -6.28 18.07 18.78
N TYR A 439 -5.58 18.31 17.67
CA TYR A 439 -4.50 17.43 17.20
C TYR A 439 -3.39 17.28 18.25
N ILE A 440 -2.96 18.40 18.83
CA ILE A 440 -1.92 18.43 19.87
C ILE A 440 -2.36 17.63 21.10
N ASN A 441 -3.60 17.80 21.55
CA ASN A 441 -4.14 17.08 22.71
C ASN A 441 -4.20 15.56 22.46
N ILE A 442 -4.61 15.14 21.26
CA ILE A 442 -4.60 13.72 20.86
C ILE A 442 -3.18 13.18 20.91
N PHE A 443 -2.22 13.89 20.30
CA PHE A 443 -0.81 13.50 20.29
C PHE A 443 -0.22 13.38 21.70
N LEU A 444 -0.46 14.36 22.57
CA LEU A 444 0.05 14.35 23.95
C LEU A 444 -0.60 13.25 24.80
N SER A 445 -1.88 12.97 24.57
CA SER A 445 -2.59 11.85 25.21
C SER A 445 -1.98 10.50 24.82
N GLU A 446 -1.77 10.29 23.52
CA GLU A 446 -1.12 9.08 22.99
C GLU A 446 0.30 8.92 23.55
N LEU A 447 1.10 10.00 23.55
CA LEU A 447 2.45 9.99 24.10
C LEU A 447 2.46 9.61 25.59
N LYS A 448 1.59 10.22 26.41
CA LYS A 448 1.46 9.89 27.84
C LYS A 448 1.05 8.44 28.05
N LYS A 449 0.11 7.93 27.27
CA LYS A 449 -0.33 6.52 27.31
C LYS A 449 0.85 5.59 27.03
N LEU A 450 1.60 5.83 25.96
CA LEU A 450 2.73 4.97 25.57
C LEU A 450 3.90 5.04 26.54
N VAL A 451 4.17 6.21 27.13
CA VAL A 451 5.14 6.34 28.23
C VAL A 451 4.73 5.42 29.39
N ASN A 452 3.44 5.41 29.74
CA ASN A 452 2.93 4.58 30.83
C ASN A 452 2.99 3.08 30.52
N GLU A 453 2.66 2.67 29.30
CA GLU A 453 2.71 1.27 28.86
C GLU A 453 4.14 0.72 28.75
N ASN A 454 5.11 1.59 28.44
CA ASN A 454 6.50 1.20 28.18
C ASN A 454 7.47 1.64 29.28
N LYS A 455 7.01 1.94 30.51
CA LYS A 455 7.85 2.42 31.64
C LYS A 455 9.10 1.59 31.92
N LYS A 456 9.05 0.28 31.65
CA LYS A 456 10.16 -0.66 31.88
C LYS A 456 11.11 -0.81 30.69
N ASP A 457 10.77 -0.24 29.53
CA ASP A 457 11.58 -0.30 28.31
C ASP A 457 12.32 1.02 28.11
N ALA A 458 13.54 1.11 28.65
CA ALA A 458 14.35 2.33 28.62
C ALA A 458 14.58 2.86 27.19
N LYS A 459 14.70 1.97 26.19
CA LYS A 459 14.89 2.39 24.79
C LYS A 459 13.67 3.12 24.26
N LYS A 460 12.47 2.57 24.49
CA LYS A 460 11.21 3.23 24.06
C LYS A 460 10.95 4.53 24.79
N ILE A 461 11.29 4.62 26.08
CA ILE A 461 11.16 5.87 26.84
C ILE A 461 12.07 6.97 26.29
N ILE A 462 13.29 6.62 25.88
CA ILE A 462 14.20 7.58 25.22
C ILE A 462 13.58 8.09 23.90
N LEU A 463 13.06 7.19 23.06
CA LEU A 463 12.41 7.56 21.80
C LEU A 463 11.22 8.50 22.01
N LEU A 464 10.36 8.20 22.99
CA LEU A 464 9.20 9.05 23.33
C LEU A 464 9.62 10.42 23.88
N ARG A 465 10.72 10.47 24.66
CA ARG A 465 11.28 11.72 25.16
C ARG A 465 11.83 12.58 24.02
N GLU A 466 12.57 11.98 23.09
CA GLU A 466 13.06 12.68 21.89
C GLU A 466 11.90 13.22 21.06
N LEU A 467 10.84 12.41 20.86
CA LEU A 467 9.66 12.86 20.14
C LEU A 467 8.96 14.05 20.83
N TYR A 468 8.88 14.05 22.17
CA TYR A 468 8.36 15.19 22.92
C TYR A 468 9.23 16.45 22.78
N LEU A 469 10.56 16.31 22.77
CA LEU A 469 11.46 17.43 22.52
C LEU A 469 11.28 18.01 21.12
N HIS A 470 11.12 17.16 20.10
CA HIS A 470 10.82 17.61 18.75
C HIS A 470 9.49 18.36 18.68
N PHE A 471 8.45 17.86 19.35
CA PHE A 471 7.18 18.55 19.47
C PHE A 471 7.35 19.96 20.05
N LYS A 472 8.09 20.12 21.16
CA LYS A 472 8.36 21.43 21.75
C LYS A 472 9.02 22.38 20.76
N GLU A 473 10.11 21.93 20.14
CA GLU A 473 10.84 22.71 19.15
C GLU A 473 9.95 23.14 17.97
N LEU A 474 9.13 22.22 17.46
CA LEU A 474 8.24 22.48 16.34
C LEU A 474 7.19 23.55 16.66
N ILE A 475 6.59 23.47 17.85
CA ILE A 475 5.58 24.43 18.32
C ILE A 475 6.20 25.80 18.59
N THR A 476 7.39 25.85 19.20
CA THR A 476 8.15 27.09 19.40
C THR A 476 8.47 27.76 18.06
N ASN A 477 8.99 27.01 17.09
CA ASN A 477 9.36 27.54 15.78
C ASN A 477 8.14 28.02 14.96
N ASN A 478 6.96 27.42 15.17
CA ASN A 478 5.71 27.84 14.53
C ASN A 478 5.04 29.05 15.21
N ASN A 479 5.72 29.72 16.16
CA ASN A 479 5.19 30.82 16.98
C ASN A 479 3.81 30.47 17.56
N GLN A 480 3.69 29.28 18.15
CA GLN A 480 2.51 28.86 18.90
C GLN A 480 2.85 28.82 20.40
N LEU A 481 2.37 29.86 21.10
CA LEU A 481 1.97 29.87 22.51
C LEU A 481 3.06 29.68 23.59
N ASN A 482 3.07 30.64 24.51
CA ASN A 482 3.44 30.43 25.90
C ASN A 482 2.66 29.21 26.43
N PHE A 483 3.35 28.12 26.74
CA PHE A 483 2.82 26.95 27.42
C PHE A 483 3.26 26.92 28.88
#